data_AF-A0A951P4N2-F1
#
_entry.id   AF-A0A951P4N2-F1
#
_cell.length_a   1.000
_cell.length_b   1.000
_cell.length_c   1.000
_cell.angle_alpha   90.00
_cell.angle_beta   90.00
_cell.angle_gamma   90.00
#
_symmetry.space_group_name_H-M   'P 1'
#
loop_
_entity.id
_entity.type
_entity.pdbx_description
1 polymer ?
#
loop_
_entity_poly.entity_id
_entity_poly.type
_entity_poly.pdbx_seq_one_letter_code
_entity_poly.pdbx_strand_id
1 'polypeptide(L)'
;MPNYPGISSEAFRHPLDRQAEQALRSVPGFDLVARKFVEFVYERPRYIYLMGNSIQVGVRQFSSVYQIFRECLQSLDIVSEPALFVSQAPSVNAFALGQEKPCVVLNTALLDLLTEAELRSVLAHELGHLKCGHTTLTQMAMWANFAIAGLADFTFGLSNFISTGLMLAFHEWSRKAELSADRASLLVMDELNPTLNGMMRLAGGSQEYAHEMNLDELIKQSDRYQALDNDQLNQLYKFSLYNDVSSGVFLSHPFTIERIRFLQEWAASAEFQTIRQGNYVRVGAEGAVNVETQNEEADYLKRQIEELQREIERMKRSQ
;
A
#
# COMPACT_ATOMS: atom_id res chain seq x y z
N MET A 1 17.93 -15.27 5.69
CA MET A 1 17.08 -14.09 5.39
C MET A 1 17.94 -12.84 5.38
N PRO A 2 17.61 -11.89 4.51
CA PRO A 2 18.12 -10.52 4.61
C PRO A 2 17.85 -9.96 6.01
N ASN A 3 18.76 -9.12 6.49
CA ASN A 3 18.60 -8.44 7.77
C ASN A 3 19.12 -7.02 7.60
N TYR A 4 18.27 -6.03 7.86
CA TYR A 4 18.60 -4.61 7.68
C TYR A 4 18.53 -3.85 9.02
N PRO A 5 19.48 -4.08 9.96
CA PRO A 5 19.48 -3.39 11.24
C PRO A 5 19.48 -1.86 11.07
N GLY A 6 18.60 -1.20 11.81
CA GLY A 6 18.42 0.24 11.80
C GLY A 6 17.73 0.80 10.57
N ILE A 7 17.25 -0.01 9.61
CA ILE A 7 16.69 0.53 8.37
C ILE A 7 15.52 1.50 8.63
N SER A 8 15.59 2.68 8.03
CA SER A 8 14.51 3.65 8.01
C SER A 8 13.54 3.32 6.88
N SER A 9 12.25 3.64 7.03
CA SER A 9 11.29 3.57 5.92
C SER A 9 11.75 4.41 4.73
N GLU A 10 12.41 5.55 4.98
CA GLU A 10 12.94 6.42 3.93
C GLU A 10 13.94 5.74 2.99
N ALA A 11 14.58 4.66 3.43
CA ALA A 11 15.50 3.89 2.60
C ALA A 11 14.80 3.17 1.44
N PHE A 12 13.53 2.81 1.58
CA PHE A 12 12.82 2.01 0.58
C PHE A 12 11.48 2.62 0.17
N ARG A 13 11.06 3.72 0.80
CA ARG A 13 9.82 4.40 0.50
C ARG A 13 9.81 4.89 -0.96
N HIS A 14 8.76 4.56 -1.69
CA HIS A 14 8.62 4.92 -3.09
C HIS A 14 8.50 6.45 -3.26
N PRO A 15 9.17 7.07 -4.24
CA PRO A 15 9.05 8.52 -4.48
C PRO A 15 7.60 8.98 -4.71
N LEU A 16 6.81 8.24 -5.50
CA LEU A 16 5.40 8.53 -5.73
C LEU A 16 4.54 8.48 -4.46
N ASP A 17 4.87 7.62 -3.49
CA ASP A 17 4.18 7.58 -2.20
C ASP A 17 4.41 8.88 -1.43
N ARG A 18 5.67 9.30 -1.28
CA ARG A 18 6.01 10.58 -0.63
C ARG A 18 5.32 11.78 -1.29
N GLN A 19 5.34 11.82 -2.61
CA GLN A 19 4.70 12.89 -3.38
C GLN A 19 3.18 12.89 -3.20
N ALA A 20 2.54 11.72 -3.26
CA ALA A 20 1.10 11.60 -3.08
C ALA A 20 0.67 11.92 -1.64
N GLU A 21 1.47 11.56 -0.63
CA GLU A 21 1.20 11.96 0.76
C GLU A 21 1.28 13.48 0.91
N GLN A 22 2.32 14.10 0.36
CA GLN A 22 2.48 15.56 0.40
C GLN A 22 1.31 16.25 -0.31
N ALA A 23 0.90 15.74 -1.47
CA ALA A 23 -0.24 16.26 -2.22
C ALA A 23 -1.54 16.14 -1.42
N LEU A 24 -1.81 14.96 -0.84
CA LEU A 24 -2.96 14.70 0.03
C LEU A 24 -3.03 15.69 1.20
N ARG A 25 -1.92 15.87 1.92
CA ARG A 25 -1.82 16.81 3.04
C ARG A 25 -2.04 18.27 2.63
N SER A 26 -1.80 18.60 1.37
CA SER A 26 -1.99 19.95 0.82
C SER A 26 -3.42 20.20 0.34
N VAL A 27 -4.29 19.18 0.29
CA VAL A 27 -5.68 19.34 -0.17
C VAL A 27 -6.49 20.13 0.86
N PRO A 28 -7.24 21.18 0.46
CA PRO A 28 -8.13 21.89 1.35
C PRO A 28 -9.12 20.96 2.06
N GLY A 29 -9.17 21.05 3.39
CA GLY A 29 -10.00 20.20 4.24
C GLY A 29 -9.26 19.04 4.91
N PHE A 30 -8.04 18.70 4.47
CA PHE A 30 -7.24 17.63 5.08
C PHE A 30 -7.04 17.85 6.60
N ASP A 31 -6.59 19.03 7.02
CA ASP A 31 -6.33 19.32 8.44
C ASP A 31 -7.58 19.20 9.33
N LEU A 32 -8.76 19.51 8.79
CA LEU A 32 -10.03 19.37 9.50
C LEU A 32 -10.37 17.89 9.68
N VAL A 33 -10.27 17.11 8.60
CA VAL A 33 -10.48 15.65 8.61
C VAL A 33 -9.49 14.98 9.56
N ALA A 34 -8.21 15.33 9.48
CA ALA A 34 -7.16 14.79 10.33
C ALA A 34 -7.42 15.08 11.82
N ARG A 35 -7.79 16.33 12.16
CA ARG A 35 -8.13 16.71 13.54
C ARG A 35 -9.33 15.93 14.06
N LYS A 36 -10.39 15.82 13.24
CA LYS A 36 -11.60 15.08 13.61
C LYS A 36 -11.36 13.58 13.72
N PHE A 37 -10.51 13.03 12.85
CA PHE A 37 -10.04 11.66 12.95
C PHE A 37 -9.34 11.45 14.29
N VAL A 38 -8.35 12.27 14.65
CA VAL A 38 -7.62 12.15 15.93
C VAL A 38 -8.55 12.23 17.15
N GLU A 39 -9.56 13.11 17.15
CA GLU A 39 -10.58 13.16 18.22
C GLU A 39 -11.36 11.84 18.37
N PHE A 40 -11.46 11.05 17.30
CA PHE A 40 -12.25 9.83 17.20
C PHE A 40 -11.42 8.55 17.07
N VAL A 41 -10.08 8.61 16.98
CA VAL A 41 -9.25 7.41 16.81
C VAL A 41 -9.44 6.51 18.02
N TYR A 42 -10.20 5.44 17.79
CA TYR A 42 -10.54 4.42 18.76
C TYR A 42 -9.84 3.12 18.34
N GLU A 43 -8.54 3.01 18.59
CA GLU A 43 -7.82 1.73 18.41
C GLU A 43 -8.35 0.68 19.40
N ARG A 44 -8.83 1.11 20.57
CA ARG A 44 -9.22 0.24 21.68
C ARG A 44 -10.44 -0.64 21.37
N PRO A 45 -11.59 -0.15 20.87
CA PRO A 45 -12.71 -0.99 20.42
C PRO A 45 -12.30 -2.02 19.36
N ARG A 46 -11.46 -1.63 18.39
CA ARG A 46 -11.01 -2.57 17.35
C ARG A 46 -10.11 -3.65 17.92
N TYR A 47 -9.18 -3.30 18.79
CA TYR A 47 -8.37 -4.26 19.52
C TYR A 47 -9.24 -5.19 20.38
N ILE A 48 -10.25 -4.67 21.09
CA ILE A 48 -11.22 -5.47 21.86
C ILE A 48 -11.96 -6.43 20.93
N TYR A 49 -12.40 -5.97 19.76
CA TYR A 49 -13.07 -6.80 18.77
C TYR A 49 -12.18 -7.95 18.30
N LEU A 50 -10.93 -7.67 17.92
CA LEU A 50 -9.96 -8.69 17.49
C LEU A 50 -9.66 -9.68 18.62
N MET A 51 -9.47 -9.20 19.85
CA MET A 51 -9.29 -10.07 21.01
C MET A 51 -10.52 -10.95 21.30
N GLY A 52 -11.73 -10.50 20.96
CA GLY A 52 -12.98 -11.22 21.20
C GLY A 52 -13.42 -12.14 20.07
N ASN A 53 -13.06 -11.84 18.82
CA ASN A 53 -13.57 -12.52 17.61
C ASN A 53 -12.47 -13.07 16.68
N SER A 54 -11.21 -12.98 17.05
CA SER A 54 -10.08 -13.49 16.26
C SER A 54 -9.12 -14.28 17.13
N ILE A 55 -8.28 -15.10 16.50
CA ILE A 55 -7.28 -15.91 17.19
C ILE A 55 -5.94 -15.17 17.17
N GLN A 56 -5.44 -14.80 18.34
CA GLN A 56 -4.13 -14.15 18.45
C GLN A 56 -3.01 -15.16 18.17
N VAL A 57 -2.11 -14.83 17.25
CA VAL A 57 -0.97 -15.69 16.86
C VAL A 57 0.17 -15.50 17.85
N GLY A 58 0.90 -16.58 18.14
CA GLY A 58 2.07 -16.56 19.01
C GLY A 58 2.84 -17.87 19.01
N VAL A 59 3.85 -17.98 19.87
CA VAL A 59 4.78 -19.13 19.93
C VAL A 59 4.09 -20.49 20.05
N ARG A 60 2.92 -20.55 20.70
CA ARG A 60 2.16 -21.79 20.93
C ARG A 60 0.88 -21.91 20.08
N GLN A 61 0.59 -20.92 19.23
CA GLN A 61 -0.67 -20.85 18.48
C GLN A 61 -0.39 -20.25 17.10
N PHE A 62 -0.58 -21.04 16.04
CA PHE A 62 -0.05 -20.73 14.69
C PHE A 62 1.47 -20.47 14.71
N SER A 63 2.23 -21.35 15.36
CA SER A 63 3.67 -21.15 15.60
C SER A 63 4.51 -21.01 14.32
N SER A 64 4.15 -21.70 13.24
CA SER A 64 4.79 -21.55 11.92
C SER A 64 4.55 -20.16 11.33
N VAL A 65 3.31 -19.67 11.37
CA VAL A 65 2.96 -18.30 10.93
C VAL A 65 3.67 -17.26 11.79
N TYR A 66 3.71 -17.47 13.10
CA TYR A 66 4.42 -16.59 14.03
C TYR A 66 5.91 -16.52 13.71
N GLN A 67 6.53 -17.64 13.36
CA GLN A 67 7.95 -17.70 12.99
C GLN A 67 8.23 -16.87 11.72
N ILE A 68 7.42 -17.01 10.67
CA ILE A 68 7.52 -16.21 9.44
C ILE A 68 7.36 -14.71 9.76
N PHE A 69 6.39 -14.37 10.61
CA PHE A 69 6.17 -12.99 11.02
C PHE A 69 7.37 -12.39 11.76
N ARG A 70 7.96 -13.14 12.70
CA ARG A 70 9.17 -12.72 13.44
C ARG A 70 10.38 -12.54 12.53
N GLU A 71 10.53 -13.40 11.54
CA GLU A 71 11.52 -13.30 10.47
C GLU A 71 11.38 -12.00 9.67
N CYS A 72 10.15 -11.63 9.28
CA CYS A 72 9.90 -10.36 8.59
C CYS A 72 10.17 -9.14 9.50
N LEU A 73 9.77 -9.20 10.78
CA LEU A 73 10.04 -8.14 11.76
C LEU A 73 11.54 -7.90 11.95
N GLN A 74 12.31 -8.99 12.05
CA GLN A 74 13.77 -8.93 12.14
C GLN A 74 14.37 -8.30 10.88
N SER A 75 13.91 -8.73 9.71
CA SER A 75 14.41 -8.25 8.42
C SER A 75 14.23 -6.73 8.27
N LEU A 76 13.06 -6.20 8.62
CA LEU A 76 12.72 -4.77 8.52
C LEU A 76 13.08 -3.94 9.76
N ASP A 77 13.76 -4.54 10.75
CA ASP A 77 14.11 -3.92 12.03
C ASP A 77 12.92 -3.21 12.70
N ILE A 78 11.81 -3.94 12.85
CA ILE A 78 10.61 -3.46 13.56
C ILE A 78 10.72 -3.89 15.02
N VAL A 79 11.13 -2.96 15.88
CA VAL A 79 11.42 -3.22 17.30
C VAL A 79 10.15 -3.47 18.12
N SER A 80 9.11 -2.66 17.89
CA SER A 80 7.82 -2.83 18.55
C SER A 80 7.01 -3.89 17.80
N GLU A 81 7.00 -5.12 18.33
CA GLU A 81 6.24 -6.23 17.75
C GLU A 81 4.73 -5.90 17.71
N PRO A 82 4.12 -5.79 16.52
CA PRO A 82 2.68 -5.64 16.40
C PRO A 82 1.97 -6.94 16.78
N ALA A 83 0.74 -6.82 17.29
CA ALA A 83 -0.08 -8.00 17.53
C ALA A 83 -0.46 -8.67 16.20
N LEU A 84 -0.40 -10.00 16.12
CA LEU A 84 -0.80 -10.75 14.93
C LEU A 84 -2.07 -11.54 15.25
N PHE A 85 -3.07 -11.48 14.36
CA PHE A 85 -4.34 -12.19 14.51
C PHE A 85 -4.68 -12.98 13.25
N VAL A 86 -5.37 -14.10 13.43
CA VAL A 86 -6.08 -14.82 12.37
C VAL A 86 -7.58 -14.62 12.57
N SER A 87 -8.25 -14.10 11.55
CA SER A 87 -9.70 -13.87 11.54
C SER A 87 -10.39 -14.82 10.56
N GLN A 88 -11.52 -15.39 10.96
CA GLN A 88 -12.33 -16.22 10.08
C GLN A 88 -12.98 -15.34 9.01
N ALA A 89 -12.57 -15.49 7.76
CA ALA A 89 -13.18 -14.78 6.64
C ALA A 89 -12.97 -15.52 5.32
N PRO A 90 -13.96 -15.51 4.41
CA PRO A 90 -13.86 -16.18 3.11
C PRO A 90 -13.04 -15.39 2.09
N SER A 91 -12.74 -14.11 2.36
CA SER A 91 -11.93 -13.28 1.47
C SER A 91 -10.43 -13.52 1.71
N VAL A 92 -9.70 -13.73 0.62
CA VAL A 92 -8.22 -13.82 0.62
C VAL A 92 -7.67 -12.42 0.88
N ASN A 93 -7.34 -12.11 2.13
CA ASN A 93 -6.87 -10.78 2.50
C ASN A 93 -6.00 -10.81 3.77
N ALA A 94 -5.15 -9.81 3.90
CA ALA A 94 -4.43 -9.43 5.10
C ALA A 94 -4.41 -7.90 5.21
N PHE A 95 -4.29 -7.37 6.42
CA PHE A 95 -4.16 -5.93 6.59
C PHE A 95 -3.43 -5.56 7.88
N ALA A 96 -2.66 -4.47 7.83
CA ALA A 96 -2.09 -3.81 9.00
C ALA A 96 -2.88 -2.57 9.43
N LEU A 97 -3.03 -2.38 10.74
CA LEU A 97 -3.77 -1.26 11.33
C LEU A 97 -3.13 -0.79 12.64
N GLY A 98 -3.53 0.41 13.08
CA GLY A 98 -3.09 0.99 14.34
C GLY A 98 -1.74 1.70 14.24
N GLN A 99 -1.51 2.60 15.18
CA GLN A 99 -0.30 3.37 15.39
C GLN A 99 0.23 3.14 16.81
N GLU A 100 -0.61 3.29 17.84
CA GLU A 100 -0.20 3.04 19.23
C GLU A 100 -0.20 1.56 19.58
N LYS A 101 -1.20 0.82 19.08
CA LYS A 101 -1.34 -0.63 19.21
C LYS A 101 -1.38 -1.26 17.82
N PRO A 102 -0.24 -1.28 17.10
CA PRO A 102 -0.21 -1.80 15.76
C PRO A 102 -0.53 -3.28 15.75
N CYS A 103 -1.30 -3.70 14.75
CA CYS A 103 -1.66 -5.10 14.56
C CYS A 103 -1.71 -5.47 13.08
N VAL A 104 -1.45 -6.74 12.80
CA VAL A 104 -1.63 -7.36 11.50
C VAL A 104 -2.70 -8.43 11.64
N VAL A 105 -3.62 -8.50 10.68
CA VAL A 105 -4.70 -9.49 10.66
C VAL A 105 -4.61 -10.28 9.37
N LEU A 106 -4.65 -11.59 9.48
CA LEU A 106 -4.69 -12.53 8.36
C LEU A 106 -6.07 -13.17 8.30
N ASN A 107 -6.68 -13.22 7.12
CA ASN A 107 -7.90 -14.00 6.93
C ASN A 107 -7.56 -15.49 6.73
N THR A 108 -8.43 -16.38 7.21
CA THR A 108 -8.26 -17.83 7.03
C THR A 108 -8.14 -18.24 5.57
N ALA A 109 -8.94 -17.65 4.67
CA ALA A 109 -8.86 -17.95 3.24
C ALA A 109 -7.49 -17.59 2.61
N LEU A 110 -6.75 -16.65 3.19
CA LEU A 110 -5.39 -16.34 2.74
C LEU A 110 -4.40 -17.43 3.18
N LEU A 111 -4.51 -17.92 4.41
CA LEU A 111 -3.69 -19.04 4.89
C LEU A 111 -3.97 -20.33 4.11
N ASP A 112 -5.23 -20.52 3.72
CA ASP A 112 -5.65 -21.67 2.91
C ASP A 112 -5.19 -21.57 1.46
N LEU A 113 -4.76 -20.42 0.96
CA LEU A 113 -4.36 -20.21 -0.44
C LEU A 113 -2.85 -20.17 -0.64
N LEU A 114 -2.12 -19.57 0.30
CA LEU A 114 -0.71 -19.21 0.09
C LEU A 114 0.24 -20.28 0.63
N THR A 115 1.33 -20.48 -0.11
CA THR A 115 2.50 -21.19 0.40
C THR A 115 3.24 -20.37 1.46
N GLU A 116 4.19 -20.97 2.18
CA GLU A 116 4.97 -20.27 3.20
C GLU A 116 5.73 -19.05 2.65
N ALA A 117 6.32 -19.18 1.45
CA ALA A 117 7.05 -18.08 0.80
C ALA A 117 6.11 -16.94 0.37
N GLU A 118 4.91 -17.26 -0.11
CA GLU A 118 3.93 -16.26 -0.51
C GLU A 118 3.31 -15.57 0.71
N LEU A 119 3.04 -16.32 1.80
CA LEU A 119 2.59 -15.76 3.07
C LEU A 119 3.62 -14.81 3.67
N ARG A 120 4.90 -15.16 3.59
CA ARG A 120 6.01 -14.29 4.00
C ARG A 120 6.05 -12.98 3.22
N SER A 121 5.85 -13.05 1.90
CA SER A 121 5.75 -11.86 1.04
C SER A 121 4.60 -10.95 1.48
N VAL A 122 3.42 -11.51 1.79
CA VAL A 122 2.27 -10.75 2.30
C VAL A 122 2.56 -10.14 3.67
N LEU A 123 3.11 -10.90 4.61
CA LEU A 123 3.46 -10.37 5.94
C LEU A 123 4.50 -9.25 5.86
N ALA A 124 5.50 -9.39 4.99
CA ALA A 124 6.50 -8.35 4.76
C ALA A 124 5.88 -7.09 4.14
N HIS A 125 4.92 -7.24 3.24
CA HIS A 125 4.14 -6.14 2.67
C HIS A 125 3.34 -5.38 3.76
N GLU A 126 2.57 -6.09 4.59
CA GLU A 126 1.80 -5.49 5.68
C GLU A 126 2.69 -4.80 6.73
N LEU A 127 3.83 -5.41 7.05
CA LEU A 127 4.83 -4.80 7.92
C LEU A 127 5.50 -3.58 7.28
N GLY A 128 5.60 -3.54 5.95
CA GLY A 128 6.00 -2.37 5.18
C GLY A 128 5.07 -1.17 5.40
N HIS A 129 3.74 -1.39 5.40
CA HIS A 129 2.78 -0.34 5.74
C HIS A 129 2.98 0.20 7.15
N LEU A 130 3.23 -0.66 8.13
CA LEU A 130 3.52 -0.23 9.50
C LEU A 130 4.83 0.56 9.58
N LYS A 131 5.90 0.06 8.94
CA LYS A 131 7.21 0.72 8.94
C LYS A 131 7.16 2.11 8.30
N CYS A 132 6.36 2.28 7.24
CA CYS A 132 6.15 3.57 6.58
C CYS A 132 5.10 4.46 7.26
N GLY A 133 4.42 4.00 8.31
CA GLY A 133 3.38 4.78 9.00
C GLY A 133 2.10 4.97 8.18
N HIS A 134 1.84 4.10 7.19
CA HIS A 134 0.67 4.22 6.31
C HIS A 134 -0.66 3.98 7.03
N THR A 135 -0.66 3.14 8.07
CA THR A 135 -1.87 2.69 8.76
C THR A 135 -2.73 3.82 9.32
N THR A 136 -2.13 4.96 9.71
CA THR A 136 -2.87 6.13 10.20
C THR A 136 -3.68 6.79 9.07
N LEU A 137 -3.05 7.06 7.94
CA LEU A 137 -3.71 7.68 6.78
C LEU A 137 -4.72 6.72 6.13
N THR A 138 -4.43 5.42 6.10
CA THR A 138 -5.39 4.39 5.64
C THR A 138 -6.65 4.37 6.50
N GLN A 139 -6.50 4.40 7.83
CA GLN A 139 -7.64 4.46 8.75
C GLN A 139 -8.43 5.77 8.61
N MET A 140 -7.73 6.89 8.38
CA MET A 140 -8.36 8.18 8.11
C MET A 140 -9.20 8.15 6.83
N ALA A 141 -8.69 7.53 5.77
CA ALA A 141 -9.43 7.34 4.52
C ALA A 141 -10.67 6.44 4.71
N MET A 142 -10.55 5.35 5.48
CA MET A 142 -11.70 4.48 5.81
C MET A 142 -12.77 5.25 6.60
N TRP A 143 -12.36 6.03 7.61
CA TRP A 143 -13.27 6.85 8.40
C TRP A 143 -13.96 7.92 7.55
N ALA A 144 -13.22 8.59 6.65
CA ALA A 144 -13.77 9.55 5.71
C ALA A 144 -14.82 8.92 4.75
N ASN A 145 -14.56 7.70 4.26
CA ASN A 145 -15.52 6.95 3.45
C ASN A 145 -16.82 6.65 4.22
N PHE A 146 -16.72 6.17 5.47
CA PHE A 146 -17.89 5.93 6.31
C PHE A 146 -18.68 7.22 6.56
N ALA A 147 -18.01 8.36 6.70
CA ALA A 147 -18.66 9.65 6.89
C ALA A 147 -19.50 10.09 5.69
N ILE A 148 -19.03 9.83 4.47
CA ILE A 148 -19.74 10.18 3.22
C ILE A 148 -20.92 9.25 2.95
N ALA A 149 -20.79 7.96 3.27
CA ALA A 149 -21.79 6.92 2.98
C ALA A 149 -23.13 7.07 3.74
N GLY A 150 -23.39 8.21 4.37
CA GLY A 150 -24.67 8.48 5.03
C GLY A 150 -24.85 7.74 6.35
N LEU A 151 -23.80 7.12 6.89
CA LEU A 151 -23.70 6.78 8.32
C LEU A 151 -23.46 8.07 9.14
N ALA A 152 -24.21 9.13 8.81
CA ALA A 152 -24.06 10.50 9.31
C ALA A 152 -24.27 10.59 10.82
N ASP A 153 -25.05 9.67 11.39
CA ASP A 153 -25.23 9.52 12.84
C ASP A 153 -23.92 9.17 13.57
N PHE A 154 -22.94 8.58 12.87
CA PHE A 154 -21.59 8.29 13.42
C PHE A 154 -20.58 9.42 13.19
N THR A 155 -20.88 10.38 12.32
CA THR A 155 -19.88 11.37 11.82
C THR A 155 -20.30 12.82 12.04
N PHE A 156 -21.37 13.05 12.80
CA PHE A 156 -21.79 14.35 13.35
C PHE A 156 -21.87 15.49 12.30
N GLY A 157 -22.32 15.18 11.07
CA GLY A 157 -22.54 16.18 10.02
C GLY A 157 -21.28 16.61 9.24
N LEU A 158 -20.19 15.84 9.33
CA LEU A 158 -18.94 16.11 8.59
C LEU A 158 -18.99 15.75 7.09
N SER A 159 -20.05 15.09 6.64
CA SER A 159 -20.23 14.70 5.22
C SER A 159 -20.13 15.89 4.26
N ASN A 160 -20.50 17.09 4.69
CA ASN A 160 -20.43 18.31 3.88
C ASN A 160 -19.01 18.88 3.72
N PHE A 161 -18.03 18.41 4.50
CA PHE A 161 -16.66 18.94 4.49
C PHE A 161 -15.65 18.04 3.77
N ILE A 162 -16.01 16.78 3.50
CA ILE A 162 -15.14 15.87 2.75
C ILE A 162 -15.45 16.06 1.27
N SER A 163 -14.59 16.80 0.58
CA SER A 163 -14.74 17.00 -0.86
C SER A 163 -14.41 15.72 -1.64
N THR A 164 -15.03 15.55 -2.81
CA THR A 164 -14.64 14.51 -3.78
C THR A 164 -13.13 14.57 -4.08
N GLY A 165 -12.57 15.78 -4.17
CA GLY A 165 -11.13 15.97 -4.39
C GLY A 165 -10.25 15.42 -3.28
N LEU A 166 -10.65 15.58 -2.01
CA LEU A 166 -9.93 15.01 -0.87
C LEU A 166 -9.99 13.48 -0.88
N MET A 167 -11.13 12.89 -1.24
CA MET A 167 -11.24 11.44 -1.39
C MET A 167 -10.37 10.91 -2.52
N LEU A 168 -10.40 11.55 -3.69
CA LEU A 168 -9.53 11.19 -4.81
C LEU A 168 -8.05 11.24 -4.41
N ALA A 169 -7.65 12.23 -3.61
CA ALA A 169 -6.29 12.34 -3.10
C ALA A 169 -5.95 11.22 -2.08
N PHE A 170 -6.88 10.84 -1.20
CA PHE A 170 -6.69 9.69 -0.30
C PHE A 170 -6.51 8.39 -1.10
N HIS A 171 -7.31 8.19 -2.14
CA HIS A 171 -7.22 7.01 -2.99
C HIS A 171 -5.93 6.99 -3.80
N GLU A 172 -5.51 8.13 -4.37
CA GLU A 172 -4.22 8.24 -5.06
C GLU A 172 -3.06 7.95 -4.11
N TRP A 173 -3.05 8.55 -2.92
CA TRP A 173 -2.04 8.24 -1.91
C TRP A 173 -2.04 6.76 -1.54
N SER A 174 -3.21 6.17 -1.25
CA SER A 174 -3.34 4.76 -0.89
C SER A 174 -2.76 3.86 -1.99
N ARG A 175 -3.00 4.18 -3.27
CA ARG A 175 -2.41 3.44 -4.40
C ARG A 175 -0.89 3.51 -4.43
N LYS A 176 -0.30 4.69 -4.15
CA LYS A 176 1.15 4.85 -4.17
C LYS A 176 1.83 4.27 -2.93
N ALA A 177 1.16 4.27 -1.77
CA ALA A 177 1.64 3.65 -0.54
C ALA A 177 1.92 2.14 -0.70
N GLU A 178 1.17 1.46 -1.58
CA GLU A 178 1.36 0.05 -1.92
C GLU A 178 2.70 -0.24 -2.57
N LEU A 179 3.21 0.71 -3.38
CA LEU A 179 4.52 0.57 -4.01
C LEU A 179 5.64 0.52 -2.97
N SER A 180 5.53 1.30 -1.90
CA SER A 180 6.48 1.27 -0.78
C SER A 180 6.39 -0.04 0.00
N ALA A 181 5.17 -0.56 0.23
CA ALA A 181 4.97 -1.84 0.90
C ALA A 181 5.47 -3.02 0.04
N ASP A 182 5.35 -2.93 -1.29
CA ASP A 182 5.96 -3.87 -2.23
C ASP A 182 7.47 -3.87 -2.18
N ARG A 183 8.08 -2.68 -2.11
CA ARG A 183 9.54 -2.56 -1.92
C ARG A 183 9.97 -3.21 -0.62
N ALA A 184 9.22 -3.04 0.48
CA ALA A 184 9.48 -3.72 1.75
C ALA A 184 9.38 -5.24 1.61
N SER A 185 8.36 -5.74 0.93
CA SER A 185 8.20 -7.17 0.65
C SER A 185 9.39 -7.73 -0.12
N LEU A 186 9.80 -7.08 -1.21
CA LEU A 186 10.96 -7.52 -1.99
C LEU A 186 12.26 -7.50 -1.18
N LEU A 187 12.45 -6.51 -0.29
CA LEU A 187 13.62 -6.47 0.60
C LEU A 187 13.69 -7.68 1.53
N VAL A 188 12.57 -8.12 2.08
CA VAL A 188 12.51 -9.30 2.96
C VAL A 188 12.65 -10.59 2.16
N MET A 189 12.02 -10.66 1.00
CA MET A 189 12.05 -11.85 0.15
C MET A 189 13.39 -12.06 -0.55
N ASP A 190 14.15 -10.99 -0.81
CA ASP A 190 15.43 -10.95 -1.56
C ASP A 190 15.36 -11.41 -3.02
N GLU A 191 14.27 -12.08 -3.40
CA GLU A 191 14.02 -12.66 -4.71
C GLU A 191 12.69 -12.17 -5.26
N LEU A 192 12.69 -11.76 -6.53
CA LEU A 192 11.54 -11.18 -7.20
C LEU A 192 10.42 -12.21 -7.45
N ASN A 193 10.76 -13.40 -7.94
CA ASN A 193 9.77 -14.39 -8.38
C ASN A 193 8.83 -14.85 -7.27
N PRO A 194 9.28 -15.16 -6.04
CA PRO A 194 8.38 -15.46 -4.93
C PRO A 194 7.40 -14.32 -4.60
N THR A 195 7.87 -13.07 -4.63
CA THR A 195 7.00 -11.89 -4.42
C THR A 195 5.94 -11.78 -5.52
N LEU A 196 6.33 -11.92 -6.79
CA LEU A 196 5.40 -11.86 -7.92
C LEU A 196 4.43 -13.04 -7.97
N ASN A 197 4.86 -14.25 -7.57
CA ASN A 197 3.96 -15.41 -7.44
C ASN A 197 2.90 -15.16 -6.37
N GLY A 198 3.27 -14.57 -5.22
CA GLY A 198 2.31 -14.15 -4.20
C GLY A 198 1.28 -13.15 -4.74
N MET A 199 1.72 -12.15 -5.51
CA MET A 199 0.81 -11.23 -6.21
C MET A 199 -0.12 -11.95 -7.19
N MET A 200 0.42 -12.86 -8.00
CA MET A 200 -0.35 -13.67 -8.94
C MET A 200 -1.42 -14.51 -8.23
N ARG A 201 -1.07 -15.10 -7.08
CA ARG A 201 -2.01 -15.84 -6.21
C ARG A 201 -3.15 -14.96 -5.72
N LEU A 202 -2.85 -13.76 -5.25
CA LEU A 202 -3.87 -12.83 -4.76
C LEU A 202 -4.78 -12.32 -5.90
N ALA A 203 -4.25 -12.18 -7.11
CA ALA A 203 -5.00 -11.68 -8.26
C ALA A 203 -6.01 -12.68 -8.83
N GLY A 204 -5.72 -13.98 -8.78
CA GLY A 204 -6.58 -14.99 -9.38
C GLY A 204 -6.20 -16.44 -9.07
N GLY A 205 -5.43 -16.66 -8.01
CA GLY A 205 -5.02 -18.00 -7.61
C GLY A 205 -6.16 -18.80 -6.99
N SER A 206 -6.16 -20.10 -7.28
CA SER A 206 -6.91 -21.09 -6.53
C SER A 206 -5.96 -22.20 -6.09
N GLN A 207 -6.33 -22.94 -5.05
CA GLN A 207 -5.54 -24.08 -4.61
C GLN A 207 -5.52 -25.21 -5.66
N GLU A 208 -6.64 -25.47 -6.32
CA GLU A 208 -6.77 -26.56 -7.29
C GLU A 208 -6.00 -26.28 -8.59
N TYR A 209 -6.19 -25.10 -9.18
CA TYR A 209 -5.58 -24.72 -10.46
C TYR A 209 -4.23 -24.00 -10.30
N ALA A 210 -3.68 -24.08 -9.09
CA ALA A 210 -2.42 -23.48 -8.70
C ALA A 210 -1.25 -23.76 -9.65
N HIS A 211 -1.22 -24.97 -10.18
CA HIS A 211 -0.14 -25.50 -10.99
C HIS A 211 -0.23 -25.06 -12.46
N GLU A 212 -1.38 -24.51 -12.90
CA GLU A 212 -1.59 -24.01 -14.25
C GLU A 212 -1.18 -22.54 -14.41
N MET A 213 -0.95 -21.84 -13.30
CA MET A 213 -0.58 -20.44 -13.31
C MET A 213 0.83 -20.25 -13.87
N ASN A 214 1.01 -19.26 -14.75
CA ASN A 214 2.29 -18.98 -15.38
C ASN A 214 2.71 -17.52 -15.14
N LEU A 215 3.80 -17.34 -14.42
CA LEU A 215 4.31 -16.03 -14.05
C LEU A 215 4.77 -15.20 -15.27
N ASP A 216 5.38 -15.84 -16.27
CA ASP A 216 5.82 -15.14 -17.48
C ASP A 216 4.64 -14.58 -18.28
N GLU A 217 3.53 -15.32 -18.34
CA GLU A 217 2.29 -14.84 -18.98
C GLU A 217 1.64 -13.68 -18.22
N LEU A 218 1.74 -13.67 -16.89
CA LEU A 218 1.32 -12.54 -16.06
C LEU A 218 2.21 -11.30 -16.30
N ILE A 219 3.52 -11.48 -16.44
CA ILE A 219 4.44 -10.40 -16.78
C ILE A 219 4.09 -9.82 -18.15
N LYS A 220 3.88 -10.66 -19.17
CA LYS A 220 3.40 -10.22 -20.49
C LYS A 220 2.02 -9.54 -20.42
N GLN A 221 1.16 -9.95 -19.49
CA GLN A 221 -0.11 -9.26 -19.23
C GLN A 221 0.13 -7.85 -18.68
N SER A 222 1.14 -7.64 -17.83
CA SER A 222 1.55 -6.32 -17.36
C SER A 222 2.00 -5.41 -18.50
N ASP A 223 2.84 -5.91 -19.40
CA ASP A 223 3.28 -5.16 -20.58
C ASP A 223 2.09 -4.77 -21.48
N ARG A 224 1.17 -5.71 -21.72
CA ARG A 224 -0.06 -5.45 -22.50
C ARG A 224 -0.98 -4.46 -21.80
N TYR A 225 -1.10 -4.52 -20.48
CA TYR A 225 -1.92 -3.59 -19.71
C TYR A 225 -1.40 -2.15 -19.83
N GLN A 226 -0.09 -1.95 -19.79
CA GLN A 226 0.52 -0.63 -20.00
C GLN A 226 0.35 -0.13 -21.42
N ALA A 227 0.45 -1.02 -22.41
CA ALA A 227 0.21 -0.66 -23.81
C ALA A 227 -1.23 -0.15 -24.06
N LEU A 228 -2.18 -0.43 -23.16
CA LEU A 228 -3.52 0.18 -23.22
C LEU A 228 -3.47 1.71 -23.08
N ASP A 229 -2.47 2.25 -22.38
CA ASP A 229 -2.31 3.71 -22.20
C ASP A 229 -1.92 4.42 -23.49
N ASN A 230 -1.63 3.70 -24.58
CA ASN A 230 -1.50 4.30 -25.90
C ASN A 230 -2.83 4.87 -26.42
N ASP A 231 -3.96 4.46 -25.85
CA ASP A 231 -5.30 4.99 -26.14
C ASP A 231 -5.79 5.86 -24.98
N GLN A 232 -6.09 7.13 -25.25
CA GLN A 232 -6.58 8.09 -24.26
C GLN A 232 -7.91 7.66 -23.62
N LEU A 233 -8.76 6.95 -24.36
CA LEU A 233 -10.03 6.46 -23.82
C LEU A 233 -9.79 5.36 -22.77
N ASN A 234 -8.80 4.50 -23.00
CA ASN A 234 -8.40 3.50 -22.01
C ASN A 234 -7.80 4.15 -20.76
N GLN A 235 -7.01 5.21 -20.90
CA GLN A 235 -6.51 5.97 -19.75
C GLN A 235 -7.68 6.54 -18.92
N LEU A 236 -8.69 7.10 -19.60
CA LEU A 236 -9.89 7.60 -18.93
C LEU A 236 -10.65 6.48 -18.22
N TYR A 237 -10.83 5.33 -18.86
CA TYR A 237 -11.50 4.18 -18.23
C TYR A 237 -10.73 3.63 -17.04
N LYS A 238 -9.41 3.51 -17.14
CA LYS A 238 -8.57 3.14 -16.00
C LYS A 238 -8.76 4.13 -14.87
N PHE A 239 -8.65 5.44 -15.15
CA PHE A 239 -8.89 6.49 -14.16
C PHE A 239 -10.28 6.37 -13.51
N SER A 240 -11.33 6.16 -14.30
CA SER A 240 -12.67 5.98 -13.77
C SER A 240 -12.77 4.73 -12.90
N LEU A 241 -12.22 3.60 -13.32
CA LEU A 241 -12.23 2.35 -12.54
C LEU A 241 -11.42 2.48 -11.23
N TYR A 242 -10.30 3.20 -11.24
CA TYR A 242 -9.51 3.47 -10.04
C TYR A 242 -10.22 4.37 -9.03
N ASN A 243 -11.17 5.18 -9.49
CA ASN A 243 -11.83 6.21 -8.70
C ASN A 243 -13.35 6.04 -8.65
N ASP A 244 -13.87 4.88 -9.07
CA ASP A 244 -15.30 4.62 -9.09
C ASP A 244 -15.80 4.41 -7.66
N VAL A 245 -16.49 5.44 -7.16
CA VAL A 245 -17.11 5.47 -5.83
C VAL A 245 -18.39 4.62 -5.79
N SER A 246 -18.95 4.22 -6.94
CA SER A 246 -20.30 3.65 -7.05
C SER A 246 -20.40 2.13 -6.95
N SER A 247 -19.30 1.40 -7.15
CA SER A 247 -19.33 -0.06 -7.30
C SER A 247 -19.27 -0.83 -5.97
N GLY A 248 -19.05 -0.18 -4.83
CA GLY A 248 -18.98 -0.84 -3.49
C GLY A 248 -17.83 -1.84 -3.34
N VAL A 249 -17.10 -2.11 -4.42
CA VAL A 249 -15.83 -2.82 -4.48
C VAL A 249 -14.75 -1.76 -4.43
N PHE A 250 -14.48 -1.24 -3.25
CA PHE A 250 -13.20 -0.56 -3.03
C PHE A 250 -12.12 -1.61 -3.29
N LEU A 251 -11.41 -1.52 -4.41
CA LEU A 251 -10.15 -2.22 -4.53
C LEU A 251 -9.26 -1.66 -3.43
N SER A 252 -8.99 -2.45 -2.39
CA SER A 252 -8.15 -2.03 -1.27
C SER A 252 -6.71 -1.74 -1.71
N HIS A 253 -6.33 -2.19 -2.91
CA HIS A 253 -5.03 -2.01 -3.53
C HIS A 253 -5.18 -1.65 -5.03
N PRO A 254 -4.17 -1.01 -5.68
CA PRO A 254 -4.10 -0.89 -7.14
C PRO A 254 -4.25 -2.25 -7.84
N PHE A 255 -4.56 -2.23 -9.14
CA PHE A 255 -4.53 -3.45 -9.94
C PHE A 255 -3.17 -4.12 -9.77
N THR A 256 -3.18 -5.40 -9.37
CA THR A 256 -1.97 -6.19 -9.16
C THR A 256 -1.01 -6.12 -10.34
N ILE A 257 -1.56 -6.06 -11.56
CA ILE A 257 -0.82 -6.00 -12.82
C ILE A 257 0.06 -4.74 -12.93
N GLU A 258 -0.37 -3.60 -12.38
CA GLU A 258 0.43 -2.37 -12.40
C GLU A 258 1.63 -2.47 -11.43
N ARG A 259 1.42 -3.07 -10.25
CA ARG A 259 2.44 -3.22 -9.21
C ARG A 259 3.60 -4.13 -9.64
N ILE A 260 3.33 -5.12 -10.48
CA ILE A 260 4.35 -6.04 -11.04
C ILE A 260 5.48 -5.25 -11.72
N ARG A 261 5.14 -4.24 -12.54
CA ARG A 261 6.15 -3.44 -13.23
C ARG A 261 7.02 -2.65 -12.26
N PHE A 262 6.41 -1.95 -11.30
CA PHE A 262 7.16 -1.18 -10.31
C PHE A 262 8.09 -2.07 -9.48
N LEU A 263 7.69 -3.32 -9.19
CA LEU A 263 8.56 -4.30 -8.54
C LEU A 263 9.70 -4.77 -9.43
N GLN A 264 9.47 -5.01 -10.72
CA GLN A 264 10.52 -5.36 -11.68
C GLN A 264 11.55 -4.23 -11.80
N GLU A 265 11.09 -2.98 -11.94
CA GLU A 265 11.93 -1.79 -11.97
C GLU A 265 12.72 -1.62 -10.66
N TRP A 266 12.06 -1.83 -9.52
CA TRP A 266 12.72 -1.79 -8.21
C TRP A 266 13.81 -2.85 -8.08
N ALA A 267 13.51 -4.10 -8.43
CA ALA A 267 14.47 -5.21 -8.37
C ALA A 267 15.73 -4.96 -9.21
N ALA A 268 15.57 -4.30 -10.37
CA ALA A 268 16.66 -3.93 -11.27
C ALA A 268 17.39 -2.64 -10.87
N SER A 269 16.88 -1.88 -9.90
CA SER A 269 17.42 -0.56 -9.55
C SER A 269 18.74 -0.63 -8.77
N ALA A 270 19.59 0.38 -8.95
CA ALA A 270 20.80 0.55 -8.15
C ALA A 270 20.48 0.81 -6.66
N GLU A 271 19.37 1.49 -6.38
CA GLU A 271 18.91 1.78 -5.01
C GLU A 271 18.66 0.48 -4.24
N PHE A 272 17.93 -0.48 -4.82
CA PHE A 272 17.71 -1.80 -4.23
C PHE A 272 19.03 -2.55 -3.96
N GLN A 273 19.95 -2.58 -4.93
CA GLN A 273 21.25 -3.24 -4.74
C GLN A 273 22.10 -2.57 -3.65
N THR A 274 22.01 -1.24 -3.53
CA THR A 274 22.72 -0.46 -2.51
C THR A 274 22.22 -0.82 -1.11
N ILE A 275 20.89 -0.95 -0.94
CA ILE A 275 20.28 -1.41 0.32
C ILE A 275 20.73 -2.83 0.65
N ARG A 276 20.71 -3.76 -0.31
CA ARG A 276 21.17 -5.15 -0.12
C ARG A 276 22.62 -5.26 0.33
N GLN A 277 23.46 -4.32 -0.07
CA GLN A 277 24.86 -4.24 0.33
C GLN A 277 25.08 -3.63 1.73
N GLY A 278 24.01 -3.19 2.40
CA GLY A 278 24.09 -2.58 3.73
C GLY A 278 24.15 -1.05 3.75
N ASN A 279 24.07 -0.42 2.57
CA ASN A 279 24.15 1.03 2.39
C ASN A 279 22.74 1.61 2.28
N TYR A 280 22.15 1.96 3.41
CA TYR A 280 20.79 2.48 3.46
C TYR A 280 20.60 3.49 4.59
N VAL A 281 19.57 4.32 4.44
CA VAL A 281 19.19 5.31 5.47
C VAL A 281 18.79 4.57 6.75
N ARG A 282 19.38 4.97 7.87
CA ARG A 282 19.09 4.40 9.19
C ARG A 282 18.26 5.35 10.06
N VAL A 283 17.44 4.79 10.94
CA VAL A 283 16.67 5.56 11.92
C VAL A 283 17.63 6.36 12.81
N GLY A 284 17.41 7.68 12.90
CA GLY A 284 18.27 8.59 13.67
C GLY A 284 19.55 9.06 12.96
N ALA A 285 19.79 8.67 11.70
CA ALA A 285 20.86 9.24 10.90
C ALA A 285 20.42 10.60 10.31
N GLU A 286 20.53 11.68 11.09
CA GLU A 286 20.57 13.01 10.50
C GLU A 286 21.96 13.23 9.86
N GLY A 287 22.00 13.47 8.55
CA GLY A 287 23.12 14.20 7.93
C GLY A 287 24.17 13.41 7.12
N ALA A 288 23.81 12.45 6.28
CA ALA A 288 24.76 11.95 5.27
C ALA A 288 24.12 11.81 3.87
N VAL A 289 24.48 12.77 3.03
CA VAL A 289 24.31 12.87 1.57
C VAL A 289 22.87 13.07 1.08
N ASN A 290 22.48 14.35 0.97
CA ASN A 290 21.51 14.75 -0.05
C ASN A 290 22.12 14.45 -1.42
N VAL A 291 21.79 13.29 -1.99
CA VAL A 291 21.78 13.18 -3.44
C VAL A 291 20.51 13.89 -3.87
N GLU A 292 20.63 15.07 -4.45
CA GLU A 292 19.54 15.65 -5.24
C GLU A 292 19.21 14.64 -6.34
N THR A 293 18.22 13.78 -6.11
CA THR A 293 17.58 13.04 -7.19
C THR A 293 16.89 14.08 -8.07
N GLN A 294 17.58 14.54 -9.11
CA GLN A 294 16.97 15.22 -10.23
C GLN A 294 15.98 14.23 -10.85
N ASN A 295 14.72 14.40 -10.49
CA ASN A 295 13.65 13.51 -10.89
C ASN A 295 13.13 13.99 -12.25
N GLU A 296 13.90 13.71 -13.30
CA GLU A 296 13.65 14.17 -14.68
C GLU A 296 12.23 13.83 -15.15
N GLU A 297 11.68 12.70 -14.67
CA GLU A 297 10.34 12.23 -14.97
C GLU A 297 9.25 13.06 -14.27
N ALA A 298 9.48 13.47 -13.01
CA ALA A 298 8.58 14.38 -12.30
C ALA A 298 8.59 15.78 -12.94
N ASP A 299 9.76 16.27 -13.35
CA ASP A 299 9.87 17.55 -14.07
C ASP A 299 9.28 17.49 -15.49
N TYR A 300 9.28 16.32 -16.12
CA TYR A 300 8.60 16.06 -17.38
C TYR A 300 7.08 16.06 -17.23
N LEU A 301 6.55 15.31 -16.24
CA LEU A 301 5.13 15.26 -15.93
C LEU A 301 4.59 16.63 -15.51
N LYS A 302 5.35 17.39 -14.72
CA LYS A 302 4.99 18.76 -14.32
C LYS A 302 4.88 19.69 -15.53
N ARG A 303 5.81 19.59 -16.48
CA ARG A 303 5.76 20.32 -17.76
C ARG A 303 4.55 19.93 -18.61
N GLN A 304 4.20 18.64 -18.69
CA GLN A 304 3.01 18.19 -19.40
C GLN A 304 1.71 18.72 -18.78
N ILE A 305 1.61 18.72 -17.44
CA ILE A 305 0.45 19.26 -16.72
C ILE A 305 0.31 20.77 -16.98
N GLU A 306 1.41 21.52 -16.95
CA GLU A 306 1.41 22.96 -17.25
C GLU A 306 1.04 23.26 -18.71
N GLU A 307 1.35 22.37 -19.65
CA GLU A 307 0.98 22.49 -21.06
C GLU A 307 -0.52 22.23 -21.26
N LEU A 308 -1.04 21.15 -20.67
CA LEU A 308 -2.48 20.83 -20.67
C LEU A 308 -3.32 21.92 -20.02
N GLN A 309 -2.85 22.51 -18.90
CA GLN A 309 -3.53 23.63 -18.26
C GLN A 309 -3.62 24.86 -19.17
N ARG A 310 -2.54 25.18 -19.89
CA ARG A 310 -2.52 26.27 -20.87
C ARG A 310 -3.46 26.02 -22.06
N GLU A 311 -3.57 24.77 -22.49
CA GLU A 311 -4.48 24.39 -23.58
C GLU A 311 -5.95 24.48 -23.14
N ILE A 312 -6.28 24.04 -21.93
CA ILE A 312 -7.61 24.20 -21.33
C ILE A 312 -7.98 25.68 -21.19
N GLU A 313 -7.04 26.53 -20.74
CA GLU A 313 -7.28 27.97 -20.65
C GLU A 313 -7.50 28.62 -22.02
N ARG A 314 -6.77 28.19 -23.06
CA ARG A 314 -7.01 28.64 -24.44
C ARG A 314 -8.40 28.26 -24.92
N MET A 315 -8.81 27.01 -24.71
CA MET A 315 -10.14 26.54 -25.11
C MET A 315 -11.27 27.29 -24.39
N LYS A 316 -11.08 27.62 -23.11
CA LYS A 316 -12.03 28.42 -22.32
C LYS A 316 -12.12 29.89 -22.78
N ARG A 317 -11.07 30.44 -23.39
CA ARG A 317 -11.07 31.83 -23.92
C ARG A 317 -11.60 31.92 -25.35
N SER A 318 -11.76 30.78 -26.04
CA SER A 318 -12.30 30.69 -27.40
C SER A 318 -13.80 30.33 -27.47
N GLN A 319 -14.48 30.24 -26.33
CA GLN A 319 -15.94 30.18 -26.20
C GLN A 319 -16.46 31.50 -25.63
#